data_AF-A0A4R9JTJ9-F1
#
_entry.id   AF-A0A4R9JTJ9-F1
#
_cell.length_a   1.000
_cell.length_b   1.000
_cell.length_c   1.000
_cell.angle_alpha   90.00
_cell.angle_beta   90.00
_cell.angle_gamma   90.00
#
_symmetry.space_group_name_H-M   'P 1'
#
loop_
_entity.id
_entity.type
_entity.pdbx_description
1 polymer ?
#
loop_
_entity_poly.entity_id
_entity_poly.type
_entity_poly.pdbx_seq_one_letter_code
_entity_poly.pdbx_strand_id
1 'polypeptide(L)'
;MSNEENWKGLKGWLVLVGIGLIIFPARLAQQSVPLFYNMFTDGSFEYLTTPGTESYHPLWKPLLLFEASYNALLFIGSLFLLYLFFAKHHFFPKGYVIFLFLPLLILPLDLWLASLIPMGEDALDPASLKELARSVVAALIWIPYMFVSKRVKATFVNGKSQPQQEPQQNPGPNFVESKKEEGSL
;
A
#
# COMPACT_ATOMS: atom_id res chain seq x y z
N MET A 1 -10.60 28.55 -13.97
CA MET A 1 -9.96 27.22 -13.71
C MET A 1 -10.38 26.78 -12.32
N SER A 2 -11.24 25.77 -12.21
CA SER A 2 -11.77 25.32 -10.92
C SER A 2 -10.68 24.63 -10.10
N ASN A 3 -10.65 24.89 -8.79
CA ASN A 3 -9.61 24.44 -7.86
C ASN A 3 -9.33 22.93 -7.86
N GLU A 4 -10.22 22.10 -8.41
CA GLU A 4 -10.17 20.63 -8.45
C GLU A 4 -9.05 20.08 -9.35
N GLU A 5 -8.72 20.76 -10.45
CA GLU A 5 -7.67 20.35 -11.41
C GLU A 5 -6.28 20.29 -10.75
N ASN A 6 -6.03 21.11 -9.73
CA ASN A 6 -4.73 21.22 -9.05
C ASN A 6 -4.44 20.00 -8.14
N TRP A 7 -5.47 19.28 -7.69
CA TRP A 7 -5.31 18.18 -6.72
C TRP A 7 -5.16 16.80 -7.35
N LYS A 8 -5.35 16.68 -8.68
CA LYS A 8 -5.22 15.41 -9.40
C LYS A 8 -3.75 15.06 -9.68
N GLY A 9 -3.38 13.81 -9.41
CA GLY A 9 -2.10 13.23 -9.82
C GLY A 9 -1.19 12.84 -8.66
N LEU A 10 -0.08 12.16 -9.01
CA LEU A 10 0.90 11.64 -8.06
C LEU A 10 1.87 12.75 -7.62
N LYS A 11 1.40 13.65 -6.75
CA LYS A 11 2.17 14.82 -6.27
C LYS A 11 2.08 14.99 -4.75
N GLY A 12 2.99 15.79 -4.20
CA GLY A 12 3.05 16.08 -2.76
C GLY A 12 3.32 14.81 -1.95
N TRP A 13 2.55 14.60 -0.88
CA TRP A 13 2.70 13.45 0.02
C TRP A 13 2.50 12.08 -0.66
N LEU A 14 1.82 12.00 -1.80
CA LEU A 14 1.71 10.75 -2.57
C LEU A 14 3.06 10.30 -3.13
N VAL A 15 4.01 11.21 -3.36
CA VAL A 15 5.37 10.85 -3.81
C VAL A 15 6.08 10.01 -2.75
N LEU A 16 5.94 10.36 -1.47
CA LEU A 16 6.50 9.60 -0.36
C LEU A 16 5.89 8.20 -0.26
N VAL A 17 4.57 8.09 -0.46
CA VAL A 17 3.87 6.79 -0.52
C VAL A 17 4.42 5.96 -1.67
N GLY A 18 4.55 6.54 -2.87
CA GLY A 18 5.07 5.85 -4.04
C GLY A 18 6.51 5.36 -3.85
N ILE A 19 7.40 6.19 -3.30
CA ILE A 19 8.78 5.79 -2.98
C ILE A 19 8.79 4.63 -1.98
N GLY A 20 8.01 4.73 -0.89
CA GLY A 20 7.90 3.66 0.09
C GLY A 20 7.42 2.34 -0.53
N LEU A 21 6.46 2.41 -1.44
CA LEU A 21 5.89 1.25 -2.11
C LEU A 21 6.86 0.57 -3.10
N ILE A 22 7.79 1.33 -3.70
CA ILE A 22 8.86 0.78 -4.53
C ILE A 22 9.95 0.13 -3.67
N ILE A 23 10.34 0.79 -2.57
CA ILE A 23 11.42 0.31 -1.69
C ILE A 23 11.01 -0.96 -0.94
N PHE A 24 9.73 -1.07 -0.54
CA PHE A 24 9.23 -2.18 0.26
C PHE A 24 9.53 -3.58 -0.32
N PRO A 25 9.09 -3.94 -1.55
CA PRO A 25 9.34 -5.27 -2.11
C PRO A 25 10.83 -5.57 -2.26
N ALA A 26 11.64 -4.57 -2.61
CA ALA A 26 13.09 -4.74 -2.74
C ALA A 26 13.74 -5.05 -1.38
N ARG A 27 13.35 -4.32 -0.32
CA ARG A 27 13.82 -4.58 1.04
C ARG A 27 13.36 -5.97 1.53
N LEU A 28 12.10 -6.30 1.31
CA LEU A 28 11.54 -7.59 1.70
C LEU A 28 12.29 -8.74 1.01
N ALA A 29 12.50 -8.65 -0.30
CA ALA A 29 13.28 -9.66 -1.04
C ALA A 29 14.72 -9.77 -0.53
N GLN A 30 15.40 -8.64 -0.28
CA GLN A 30 16.77 -8.63 0.26
C GLN A 30 16.88 -9.31 1.62
N GLN A 31 15.85 -9.24 2.46
CA GLN A 31 15.82 -9.85 3.78
C GLN A 31 15.37 -11.32 3.73
N SER A 32 14.23 -11.59 3.09
CA SER A 32 13.59 -12.90 3.13
C SER A 32 14.28 -13.93 2.22
N VAL A 33 14.78 -13.54 1.05
CA VAL A 33 15.34 -14.51 0.09
C VAL A 33 16.58 -15.22 0.66
N PRO A 34 17.60 -14.53 1.21
CA PRO A 34 18.74 -15.22 1.80
C PRO A 34 18.36 -16.04 3.03
N LEU A 35 17.43 -15.54 3.86
CA LEU A 35 16.95 -16.24 5.05
C LEU A 35 16.37 -17.62 4.69
N PHE A 36 15.41 -17.66 3.76
CA PHE A 36 14.79 -18.92 3.35
C PHE A 36 15.76 -19.78 2.52
N TYR A 37 16.61 -19.18 1.67
CA TYR A 37 17.60 -19.95 0.93
C TYR A 37 18.56 -20.70 1.87
N ASN A 38 19.12 -20.02 2.87
CA ASN A 38 20.01 -20.65 3.85
C ASN A 38 19.27 -21.70 4.67
N MET A 39 18.08 -21.38 5.17
CA MET A 39 17.22 -22.31 5.94
C MET A 39 17.05 -23.68 5.26
N PHE A 40 16.92 -23.72 3.93
CA PHE A 40 16.73 -24.95 3.16
C PHE A 40 18.02 -25.56 2.59
N THR A 41 19.18 -24.92 2.76
CA THR A 41 20.45 -25.38 2.15
C THR A 41 21.54 -25.74 3.16
N ASP A 42 21.51 -25.18 4.38
CA ASP A 42 22.51 -25.44 5.41
C ASP A 42 22.13 -26.54 6.41
N GLY A 43 20.95 -27.15 6.25
CA GLY A 43 20.42 -28.19 7.12
C GLY A 43 19.61 -27.68 8.33
N SER A 44 19.43 -26.36 8.47
CA SER A 44 18.64 -25.77 9.56
C SER A 44 17.19 -26.25 9.56
N PHE A 45 16.56 -26.36 8.39
CA PHE A 45 15.19 -26.84 8.29
C PHE A 45 15.05 -28.26 8.86
N GLU A 46 15.93 -29.18 8.47
CA GLU A 46 15.94 -30.55 8.99
C GLU A 46 16.24 -30.56 10.48
N TYR A 47 17.19 -29.74 10.93
CA TYR A 47 17.58 -29.64 12.33
C TYR A 47 16.42 -29.19 13.24
N LEU A 48 15.57 -28.28 12.78
CA LEU A 48 14.44 -27.76 13.57
C LEU A 48 13.16 -28.62 13.44
N THR A 49 13.00 -29.36 12.35
CA THR A 49 11.73 -30.05 12.03
C THR A 49 11.77 -31.58 12.11
N THR A 50 12.96 -32.18 12.30
CA THR A 50 13.12 -33.64 12.41
C THR A 50 13.07 -34.09 13.86
N PRO A 51 12.15 -35.01 14.24
CA PRO A 51 12.13 -35.58 15.58
C PRO A 51 13.49 -36.22 15.96
N GLY A 52 14.00 -35.89 17.14
CA GLY A 52 15.24 -36.48 17.68
C GLY A 52 16.46 -35.57 17.64
N THR A 53 16.37 -34.37 17.06
CA THR A 53 17.38 -33.31 17.22
C THR A 53 17.16 -32.53 18.52
N GLU A 54 18.21 -31.86 19.02
CA GLU A 54 18.14 -31.11 20.29
C GLU A 54 17.17 -29.92 20.22
N SER A 55 17.03 -29.29 19.05
CA SER A 55 16.17 -28.11 18.85
C SER A 55 14.84 -28.43 18.15
N TYR A 56 14.49 -29.71 18.04
CA TYR A 56 13.22 -30.12 17.46
C TYR A 56 12.02 -29.58 18.26
N HIS A 57 11.07 -28.99 17.56
CA HIS A 57 9.77 -28.65 18.12
C HIS A 57 8.66 -28.84 17.07
N PRO A 58 7.52 -29.45 17.43
CA PRO A 58 6.42 -29.67 16.47
C PRO A 58 5.88 -28.39 15.81
N LEU A 59 6.04 -27.23 16.45
CA LEU A 59 5.59 -25.94 15.93
C LEU A 59 6.53 -25.30 14.90
N TRP A 60 7.78 -25.78 14.76
CA TRP A 60 8.72 -25.17 13.82
C TRP A 60 8.25 -25.23 12.38
N LYS A 61 7.83 -26.41 11.93
CA LYS A 61 7.35 -26.61 10.56
C LYS A 61 6.14 -25.71 10.21
N PRO A 62 5.05 -25.69 11.00
CA PRO A 62 3.92 -24.80 10.70
C PRO A 62 4.29 -23.32 10.84
N LEU A 63 5.18 -22.94 11.76
CA LEU A 63 5.64 -21.54 11.91
C LEU A 63 6.42 -21.09 10.67
N LEU A 64 7.41 -21.86 10.21
CA LEU A 64 8.19 -21.54 9.00
C LEU A 64 7.32 -21.47 7.74
N LEU A 65 6.34 -22.35 7.61
CA LEU A 65 5.38 -22.31 6.49
C LEU A 65 4.49 -21.06 6.55
N PHE A 66 4.04 -20.68 7.75
CA PHE A 66 3.27 -19.46 7.96
C PHE A 66 4.09 -18.22 7.61
N GLU A 67 5.33 -18.13 8.10
CA GLU A 67 6.24 -17.02 7.84
C GLU A 67 6.56 -16.89 6.34
N ALA A 68 6.88 -18.00 5.67
CA ALA A 68 7.11 -18.02 4.22
C ALA A 68 5.87 -17.58 3.43
N SER A 69 4.69 -18.08 3.81
CA SER A 69 3.43 -17.72 3.16
C SER A 69 3.07 -16.25 3.36
N TYR A 70 3.28 -15.73 4.56
CA TYR A 70 3.04 -14.34 4.90
C TYR A 70 3.98 -13.39 4.14
N ASN A 71 5.29 -13.68 4.11
CA ASN A 71 6.25 -12.90 3.34
C ASN A 71 5.93 -12.93 1.84
N ALA A 72 5.56 -14.09 1.28
CA ALA A 72 5.13 -14.19 -0.11
C ALA A 72 3.86 -13.35 -0.39
N LEU A 73 2.88 -13.39 0.51
CA LEU A 73 1.67 -12.58 0.40
C LEU A 73 1.97 -11.08 0.45
N LEU A 74 2.85 -10.63 1.35
CA LEU A 74 3.29 -9.23 1.42
C LEU A 74 4.03 -8.81 0.15
N PHE A 75 4.90 -9.67 -0.38
CA PHE A 75 5.63 -9.39 -1.61
C PHE A 75 4.66 -9.21 -2.79
N ILE A 76 3.78 -10.18 -3.03
CA ILE A 76 2.77 -10.12 -4.10
C ILE A 76 1.83 -8.93 -3.89
N GLY A 77 1.36 -8.72 -2.66
CA GLY A 77 0.48 -7.61 -2.30
C GLY A 77 1.12 -6.25 -2.56
N SER A 78 2.41 -6.10 -2.29
CA SER A 78 3.14 -4.86 -2.56
C SER A 78 3.28 -4.56 -4.05
N LEU A 79 3.56 -5.58 -4.88
CA LEU A 79 3.59 -5.44 -6.35
C LEU A 79 2.22 -5.08 -6.91
N PHE A 80 1.17 -5.72 -6.39
CA PHE A 80 -0.21 -5.42 -6.79
C PHE A 80 -0.60 -3.98 -6.41
N LEU A 81 -0.23 -3.52 -5.22
CA LEU A 81 -0.45 -2.14 -4.82
C LEU A 81 0.36 -1.16 -5.66
N LEU A 82 1.58 -1.50 -6.05
CA LEU A 82 2.40 -0.68 -6.93
C LEU A 82 1.72 -0.49 -8.29
N TYR A 83 1.18 -1.57 -8.85
CA TYR A 83 0.35 -1.50 -10.05
C TYR A 83 -0.87 -0.60 -9.84
N LEU A 84 -1.66 -0.81 -8.78
CA LEU A 84 -2.85 0.01 -8.50
C LEU A 84 -2.50 1.49 -8.29
N PHE A 85 -1.35 1.78 -7.70
CA PHE A 85 -0.87 3.13 -7.44
C PHE A 85 -0.61 3.88 -8.75
N PHE A 86 0.16 3.28 -9.67
CA PHE A 86 0.47 3.90 -10.96
C PHE A 86 -0.72 3.90 -11.92
N ALA A 87 -1.58 2.88 -11.84
CA ALA A 87 -2.86 2.85 -12.55
C ALA A 87 -3.88 3.86 -12.00
N LYS A 88 -3.56 4.56 -10.88
CA LYS A 88 -4.45 5.49 -10.18
C LYS A 88 -5.82 4.86 -9.88
N HIS A 89 -5.81 3.57 -9.53
CA HIS A 89 -7.03 2.80 -9.36
C HIS A 89 -7.74 3.11 -8.04
N HIS A 90 -9.06 3.17 -8.03
CA HIS A 90 -9.85 3.50 -6.83
C HIS A 90 -9.76 2.48 -5.68
N PHE A 91 -9.25 1.28 -5.96
CA PHE A 91 -8.97 0.28 -4.92
C PHE A 91 -7.65 0.53 -4.19
N PHE A 92 -6.74 1.35 -4.73
CA PHE A 92 -5.45 1.61 -4.11
C PHE A 92 -5.58 2.10 -2.66
N PRO A 93 -6.39 3.12 -2.31
CA PRO A 93 -6.43 3.63 -0.94
C PRO A 93 -6.89 2.57 0.08
N LYS A 94 -7.90 1.77 -0.28
CA LYS A 94 -8.42 0.68 0.58
C LYS A 94 -7.39 -0.45 0.72
N GLY A 95 -6.77 -0.87 -0.39
CA GLY A 95 -5.75 -1.91 -0.38
C GLY A 95 -4.52 -1.51 0.42
N TYR A 96 -4.07 -0.25 0.29
CA TYR A 96 -2.92 0.25 1.02
C TYR A 96 -3.18 0.31 2.53
N VAL A 97 -4.39 0.66 2.97
CA VAL A 97 -4.78 0.61 4.38
C VAL A 97 -4.75 -0.82 4.92
N ILE A 98 -5.32 -1.78 4.19
CA ILE A 98 -5.27 -3.20 4.57
C ILE A 98 -3.80 -3.65 4.71
N PHE A 99 -2.97 -3.29 3.74
CA PHE A 99 -1.55 -3.62 3.73
C PHE A 99 -0.78 -3.04 4.93
N LEU A 100 -1.08 -1.82 5.37
CA LEU A 100 -0.50 -1.25 6.59
C LEU A 100 -1.01 -1.91 7.87
N PHE A 101 -2.21 -2.48 7.84
CA PHE A 101 -2.82 -3.12 9.00
C PHE A 101 -2.31 -4.56 9.21
N LEU A 102 -1.97 -5.27 8.12
CA LEU A 102 -1.48 -6.65 8.18
C LEU A 102 -0.32 -6.84 9.19
N PRO A 103 0.79 -6.07 9.11
CA PRO A 103 1.90 -6.23 10.06
C PRO A 103 1.53 -5.97 11.52
N LEU A 104 0.55 -5.09 11.78
CA LEU A 104 0.09 -4.80 13.14
C LEU A 104 -0.61 -5.98 13.81
N LEU A 105 -1.21 -6.87 13.01
CA LEU A 105 -1.86 -8.09 13.50
C LEU A 105 -0.90 -9.27 13.51
N ILE A 106 -0.11 -9.40 12.44
CA ILE A 106 0.69 -10.60 12.20
C ILE A 106 1.97 -10.58 13.05
N LEU A 107 2.64 -9.44 13.23
CA LEU A 107 3.86 -9.39 14.06
C LEU A 107 3.59 -9.82 15.51
N PRO A 108 2.59 -9.29 16.24
CA PRO A 108 2.33 -9.76 17.60
C PRO A 108 1.91 -11.24 17.67
N LEU A 109 1.17 -11.73 16.66
CA LEU A 109 0.81 -13.14 16.56
C LEU A 109 2.06 -14.02 16.38
N ASP A 110 2.98 -13.60 15.52
CA ASP A 110 4.22 -14.29 15.25
C ASP A 110 5.13 -14.37 16.49
N LEU A 111 5.30 -13.24 17.19
CA LEU A 111 6.04 -13.20 18.47
C LEU A 111 5.38 -14.07 19.54
N TRP A 112 4.05 -14.09 19.59
CA TRP A 112 3.32 -14.96 20.50
C TRP A 112 3.51 -16.44 20.16
N LEU A 113 3.46 -16.82 18.87
CA LEU A 113 3.72 -18.19 18.42
C LEU A 113 5.16 -18.61 18.70
N ALA A 114 6.13 -17.73 18.47
CA ALA A 114 7.54 -17.96 18.78
C ALA A 114 7.77 -18.18 20.28
N SER A 115 7.04 -17.46 21.15
CA SER A 115 7.12 -17.63 22.62
C SER A 115 6.64 -19.00 23.12
N LEU A 116 5.89 -19.75 22.30
CA LEU A 116 5.49 -21.12 22.62
C LEU A 116 6.63 -22.13 22.41
N ILE A 117 7.71 -21.73 21.73
CA ILE A 117 8.87 -22.56 21.51
C ILE A 117 9.97 -22.12 22.49
N PRO A 118 10.49 -23.02 23.35
CA PRO A 118 11.53 -22.66 24.31
C PRO A 118 12.87 -22.44 23.58
N MET A 119 13.05 -21.25 23.02
CA MET A 119 14.21 -20.83 22.22
C MET A 119 15.40 -20.34 23.06
N GLY A 120 15.24 -20.13 24.37
CA GLY A 120 16.30 -19.59 25.24
C GLY A 120 16.65 -18.12 24.99
N GLU A 121 16.13 -17.50 23.92
CA GLU A 121 16.26 -16.08 23.61
C GLU A 121 14.96 -15.30 23.94
N ASP A 122 15.11 -14.02 24.26
CA ASP A 122 13.98 -13.13 24.50
C ASP A 122 13.17 -12.95 23.21
N ALA A 123 11.92 -13.42 23.21
CA ALA A 123 10.98 -13.25 22.11
C ALA A 123 10.65 -11.78 21.78
N LEU A 124 11.14 -10.81 22.57
CA LEU A 124 10.99 -9.38 22.34
C LEU A 124 12.36 -8.72 22.10
N ASP A 125 13.00 -9.11 21.00
CA ASP A 125 14.27 -8.50 20.61
C ASP A 125 14.07 -7.04 20.13
N PRO A 126 15.11 -6.18 20.24
CA PRO A 126 15.02 -4.78 19.83
C PRO A 126 14.67 -4.56 18.35
N ALA A 127 15.00 -5.51 17.45
CA ALA A 127 14.66 -5.38 16.04
C ALA A 127 13.17 -5.57 15.82
N SER A 128 12.56 -6.61 16.41
CA SER A 128 11.11 -6.84 16.36
C SER A 128 10.31 -5.66 16.93
N LEU A 129 10.74 -5.12 18.07
CA LEU A 129 10.10 -3.94 18.67
C LEU A 129 10.19 -2.71 17.77
N LYS A 130 11.34 -2.50 17.11
CA LYS A 130 11.55 -1.42 16.15
C LYS A 130 10.66 -1.57 14.92
N GLU A 131 10.47 -2.79 14.41
CA GLU A 131 9.60 -3.05 13.25
C GLU A 131 8.12 -2.82 13.59
N LEU A 132 7.68 -3.25 14.78
CA LEU A 132 6.35 -2.98 15.29
C LEU A 132 6.10 -1.48 15.45
N ALA A 133 7.01 -0.76 16.12
CA ALA A 133 6.91 0.69 16.31
C ALA A 133 6.85 1.44 14.96
N ARG A 134 7.68 1.05 13.99
CA ARG A 134 7.66 1.62 12.64
C ARG A 134 6.32 1.39 11.94
N SER A 135 5.76 0.20 12.08
CA SER A 135 4.46 -0.17 11.48
C SER A 135 3.32 0.65 12.08
N VAL A 136 3.33 0.84 13.42
CA VAL A 136 2.35 1.68 14.13
C VAL A 136 2.42 3.13 13.66
N VAL A 137 3.63 3.70 13.62
CA VAL A 137 3.83 5.09 13.16
C VAL A 137 3.39 5.26 11.71
N ALA A 138 3.74 4.31 10.84
CA ALA A 138 3.31 4.34 9.44
C ALA A 138 1.77 4.28 9.32
N ALA A 139 1.11 3.41 10.08
CA ALA A 139 -0.34 3.31 10.09
C ALA A 139 -1.01 4.60 10.58
N LEU A 140 -0.52 5.20 11.67
CA LEU A 140 -1.06 6.45 12.23
C LEU A 140 -0.93 7.64 11.27
N ILE A 141 0.12 7.67 10.45
CA ILE A 141 0.31 8.75 9.47
C ILE A 141 -0.54 8.49 8.22
N TRP A 142 -0.43 7.29 7.66
CA TRP A 142 -0.92 7.04 6.32
C TRP A 142 -2.39 6.63 6.25
N ILE A 143 -2.93 5.95 7.26
CA ILE A 143 -4.34 5.55 7.25
C ILE A 143 -5.25 6.79 7.24
N PRO A 144 -5.09 7.79 8.13
CA PRO A 144 -5.88 9.02 8.07
C PRO A 144 -5.67 9.77 6.75
N TYR A 145 -4.42 9.80 6.25
CA TYR A 145 -4.11 10.44 4.98
C TYR A 145 -4.90 9.81 3.82
N MET A 146 -5.00 8.48 3.75
CA MET A 146 -5.73 7.79 2.68
C MET A 146 -7.24 8.08 2.67
N PHE A 147 -7.86 8.33 3.82
CA PHE A 147 -9.30 8.59 3.92
C PHE A 147 -9.67 10.07 3.87
N VAL A 148 -8.84 10.95 4.44
CA VAL A 148 -9.17 12.37 4.61
C VAL A 148 -8.64 13.23 3.46
N SER A 149 -7.52 12.86 2.83
CA SER A 149 -6.85 13.70 1.84
C SER A 149 -7.70 13.96 0.59
N LYS A 150 -7.92 15.25 0.30
CA LYS A 150 -8.54 15.71 -0.96
C LYS A 150 -7.76 15.25 -2.19
N ARG A 151 -6.41 15.16 -2.11
CA ARG A 151 -5.56 14.67 -3.22
C ARG A 151 -5.79 13.19 -3.51
N VAL A 152 -5.91 12.38 -2.47
CA VAL A 152 -6.16 10.93 -2.62
C VAL A 152 -7.52 10.71 -3.29
N LYS A 153 -8.56 11.41 -2.82
CA LYS A 153 -9.89 11.36 -3.44
C LYS A 153 -9.85 11.84 -4.90
N ALA A 154 -9.21 12.96 -5.18
CA ALA A 154 -9.08 13.50 -6.53
C ALA A 154 -8.31 12.57 -7.49
N THR A 155 -7.26 11.89 -7.00
CA THR A 155 -6.37 11.05 -7.82
C THR A 155 -6.91 9.65 -8.06
N PHE A 156 -7.48 9.02 -7.03
CA PHE A 156 -7.87 7.60 -7.10
C PHE A 156 -9.38 7.39 -7.18
N VAL A 157 -10.20 8.30 -6.65
CA VAL A 157 -11.66 8.10 -6.52
C VAL A 157 -12.44 8.85 -7.59
N ASN A 158 -12.14 10.14 -7.81
CA ASN A 158 -12.94 11.03 -8.66
C ASN A 158 -12.56 10.98 -10.14
N GLY A 159 -11.59 10.16 -10.55
CA GLY A 159 -11.09 10.09 -11.93
C GLY A 159 -12.05 9.51 -12.98
N LYS A 160 -13.23 9.02 -12.58
CA LYS A 160 -14.20 8.37 -13.51
C LYS A 160 -15.29 9.28 -14.08
N SER A 161 -15.37 10.57 -13.75
CA SER A 161 -16.43 11.42 -14.30
C SER A 161 -16.07 12.91 -14.34
N GLN A 162 -15.56 13.36 -15.47
CA GLN A 162 -16.09 14.58 -16.06
C GLN A 162 -16.28 14.29 -17.56
N PRO A 163 -17.52 14.20 -18.05
CA PRO A 163 -17.76 14.45 -19.47
C PRO A 163 -17.10 15.80 -19.76
N GLN A 164 -16.26 15.87 -20.80
CA GLN A 164 -15.79 17.13 -21.34
C GLN A 164 -16.99 18.08 -21.38
N GLN A 165 -16.93 19.18 -20.62
CA GLN A 165 -17.82 20.29 -20.87
C GLN A 165 -17.51 20.71 -22.31
N GLU A 166 -18.41 20.37 -23.23
CA GLU A 166 -18.38 20.92 -24.58
C GLU A 166 -18.21 22.43 -24.45
N PRO A 167 -17.31 23.04 -25.24
CA PRO A 167 -17.17 24.49 -25.24
C PRO A 167 -18.55 25.09 -25.44
N GLN A 168 -19.03 25.88 -24.47
CA GLN A 168 -20.27 26.63 -24.60
C GLN A 168 -20.22 27.37 -25.93
N GLN A 169 -21.02 26.90 -26.89
CA GLN A 169 -21.21 27.54 -28.17
C GLN A 169 -21.91 28.86 -27.85
N ASN A 170 -21.10 29.92 -27.81
CA ASN A 170 -21.54 31.28 -27.53
C ASN A 170 -22.69 31.61 -28.49
N PRO A 171 -23.93 31.88 -28.02
CA PRO A 171 -24.96 32.37 -28.92
C PRO A 171 -24.47 33.73 -29.41
N GLY A 172 -24.23 33.81 -30.72
CA GLY A 172 -23.76 35.03 -31.38
C GLY A 172 -24.62 36.24 -31.00
N PRO A 173 -24.05 37.45 -31.05
CA PRO A 173 -24.71 38.64 -30.51
C PRO A 173 -26.09 38.82 -31.13
N ASN A 174 -27.09 38.96 -30.24
CA ASN A 174 -28.44 39.42 -30.56
C ASN A 174 -28.34 40.68 -31.42
N PHE A 175 -28.65 40.55 -32.71
CA PHE A 175 -28.93 41.69 -33.58
C PHE A 175 -30.34 42.18 -33.23
N VAL A 176 -30.43 43.01 -32.19
CA VAL A 176 -31.60 43.87 -31.97
C VAL A 176 -31.22 45.26 -32.47
N GLU A 177 -31.82 45.59 -33.61
CA GLU A 177 -32.37 46.90 -33.95
C GLU A 177 -31.42 47.99 -34.48
N SER A 178 -31.62 48.35 -35.75
CA SER A 178 -31.41 49.71 -36.25
C SER A 178 -32.03 49.90 -37.65
N LYS A 179 -33.04 50.78 -37.69
CA LYS A 179 -33.60 51.59 -38.80
C LYS A 179 -34.96 51.20 -39.39
N LYS A 180 -35.99 51.75 -38.73
CA LYS A 180 -36.92 52.65 -39.41
C LYS A 180 -36.14 53.81 -40.02
N GLU A 181 -36.30 54.06 -41.32
CA GLU A 181 -36.51 55.36 -41.98
C GLU A 181 -36.29 55.20 -43.49
N GLU A 182 -37.01 56.02 -44.25
CA GLU A 182 -37.24 56.04 -45.72
C GLU A 182 -38.47 55.22 -46.13
N GLY A 183 -39.62 55.78 -46.52
CA GLY A 183 -39.91 57.11 -47.05
C GLY A 183 -40.43 56.97 -48.49
N SER A 184 -41.72 57.27 -48.69
CA SER A 184 -42.36 57.72 -49.94
C SER A 184 -42.01 57.00 -51.26
N LEU A 185 -42.97 56.24 -51.81
CA LEU A 185 -43.83 56.60 -52.94
C LEU A 185 -44.73 55.42 -53.33
#